data_AF-A0A5C6AAY7-F1
#
_entry.id   AF-A0A5C6AAY7-F1
#
_cell.length_a   1.000
_cell.length_b   1.000
_cell.length_c   1.000
_cell.angle_alpha   90.00
_cell.angle_beta   90.00
_cell.angle_gamma   90.00
#
_symmetry.space_group_name_H-M   'P 1'
#
loop_
_entity.id
_entity.type
_entity.pdbx_description
1 polymer ?
#
loop_
_entity_poly.entity_id
_entity_poly.type
_entity_poly.pdbx_seq_one_letter_code
_entity_poly.pdbx_strand_id
1 'polypeptide(L)'
;MSNRISVLLCAVALSSLGSLANAAEFVAFCLPQWKQMHFDDAGKAQQHLAAVQKLGCEAKMDNHDGHTDVVYRSPKWKSMEVADDKLAHQWEDWLKEAGFETLHGHAADHNGHDEAGHEGHDHAEHDHAADDHDHAGHSHAPGKAEEVAYRVAEWKSLHLENPAQVAELTAMLQGLGCELKTTEHAGHADLNFRCPQWKHIEVGSHDVASMWEKWLQKTGFEVKHMH
;
A
#
# COMPACT_ATOMS: atom_id res chain seq x y z
N MET A 1 19.12 71.88 11.35
CA MET A 1 19.91 70.63 11.19
C MET A 1 19.22 69.53 12.00
N SER A 2 19.21 68.28 11.52
CA SER A 2 18.94 66.98 12.17
C SER A 2 18.57 66.96 13.68
N ASN A 3 17.73 66.09 14.25
CA ASN A 3 16.98 64.90 13.81
C ASN A 3 15.94 64.59 14.95
N ARG A 4 15.05 63.58 14.96
CA ARG A 4 14.74 62.39 14.12
C ARG A 4 13.24 62.05 14.38
N ILE A 5 12.61 61.22 13.55
CA ILE A 5 11.35 60.52 13.91
C ILE A 5 11.70 59.07 14.24
N SER A 6 11.39 58.60 15.46
CA SER A 6 11.48 57.19 15.83
C SER A 6 10.10 56.56 15.86
N VAL A 7 9.74 55.84 14.79
CA VAL A 7 8.61 54.91 14.80
C VAL A 7 9.06 53.63 15.49
N LEU A 8 8.48 53.31 16.64
CA LEU A 8 8.71 52.04 17.32
C LEU A 8 7.77 50.97 16.72
N LEU A 9 8.28 50.20 15.75
CA LEU A 9 7.53 49.11 15.13
C LEU A 9 7.68 47.86 16.02
N CYS A 10 6.62 47.56 16.79
CA CYS A 10 6.58 46.38 17.65
C CYS A 10 6.25 45.15 16.80
N ALA A 11 7.28 44.39 16.40
CA ALA A 11 7.11 43.16 15.65
C ALA A 11 6.56 42.05 16.58
N VAL A 12 5.27 41.75 16.48
CA VAL A 12 4.68 40.56 17.08
C VAL A 12 5.17 39.35 16.27
N ALA A 13 6.14 38.62 16.80
CA ALA A 13 6.55 37.34 16.25
C ALA A 13 5.41 36.33 16.47
N LEU A 14 4.57 36.13 15.45
CA LEU A 14 3.63 35.03 15.40
C LEU A 14 4.44 33.75 15.20
N SER A 15 4.80 33.08 16.30
CA SER A 15 5.37 31.74 16.27
C SER A 15 4.33 30.80 15.67
N SER A 16 4.46 30.50 14.39
CA SER A 16 3.66 29.50 13.69
C SER A 16 3.92 28.13 14.33
N LEU A 17 3.00 27.69 15.19
CA LEU A 17 2.89 26.30 15.59
C LEU A 17 2.76 25.47 14.31
N GLY A 18 3.82 24.73 13.99
CA GLY A 18 3.80 23.79 12.88
C GLY A 18 2.74 22.73 13.18
N SER A 19 1.68 22.69 12.38
CA SER A 19 0.76 21.56 12.42
C SER A 19 1.56 20.33 12.00
N LEU A 20 1.70 19.37 12.90
CA LEU A 20 2.06 18.00 12.54
C LEU A 20 0.86 17.40 11.79
N ALA A 21 0.72 17.80 10.52
CA ALA A 21 -0.07 17.02 9.60
C ALA A 21 0.68 15.70 9.42
N ASN A 22 0.07 14.59 9.84
CA ASN A 22 0.52 13.27 9.41
C ASN A 22 0.60 13.31 7.88
N ALA A 23 1.70 12.81 7.32
CA ALA A 23 1.80 12.66 5.88
C ALA A 23 0.71 11.69 5.44
N ALA A 24 -0.02 12.06 4.38
CA ALA A 24 -0.97 11.15 3.77
C ALA A 24 -0.18 9.99 3.15
N GLU A 25 -0.44 8.78 3.64
CA GLU A 25 0.19 7.56 3.14
C GLU A 25 -0.68 6.95 2.04
N PHE A 26 -0.09 6.02 1.28
CA PHE A 26 -0.77 5.34 0.19
C PHE A 26 -0.55 3.84 0.28
N VAL A 27 -1.64 3.10 0.05
CA VAL A 27 -1.59 1.66 -0.25
C VAL A 27 -2.03 1.50 -1.70
N ALA A 28 -1.18 0.90 -2.54
CA ALA A 28 -1.58 0.45 -3.85
C ALA A 28 -1.88 -1.04 -3.85
N PHE A 29 -2.81 -1.46 -4.69
CA PHE A 29 -3.28 -2.83 -4.74
C PHE A 29 -3.68 -3.26 -6.14
N CYS A 30 -3.51 -4.55 -6.45
CA CYS A 30 -4.11 -5.19 -7.61
C CYS A 30 -4.50 -6.64 -7.30
N LEU A 31 -5.37 -7.20 -8.12
CA LEU A 31 -5.74 -8.62 -8.09
C LEU A 31 -6.01 -9.02 -9.55
N PRO A 32 -4.97 -9.46 -10.29
CA PRO A 32 -5.06 -9.64 -11.75
C PRO A 32 -6.04 -10.75 -12.17
N GLN A 33 -6.07 -11.83 -11.41
CA GLN A 33 -6.94 -12.98 -11.64
C GLN A 33 -8.22 -12.89 -10.82
N TRP A 34 -9.27 -13.61 -11.25
CA TRP A 34 -10.49 -13.75 -10.46
C TRP A 34 -10.21 -14.57 -9.19
N LYS A 35 -10.56 -14.01 -8.03
CA LYS A 35 -10.64 -14.72 -6.74
C LYS A 35 -12.09 -14.98 -6.41
N GLN A 36 -12.35 -16.13 -5.79
CA GLN A 36 -13.62 -16.50 -5.17
C GLN A 36 -13.38 -16.60 -3.67
N MET A 37 -14.26 -15.99 -2.87
CA MET A 37 -14.23 -16.04 -1.41
C MET A 37 -15.59 -16.48 -0.91
N HIS A 38 -15.59 -17.54 -0.11
CA HIS A 38 -16.77 -18.22 0.40
C HIS A 38 -17.22 -17.67 1.75
N PHE A 39 -18.53 -17.60 1.97
CA PHE A 39 -19.12 -17.13 3.22
C PHE A 39 -20.36 -17.96 3.59
N ASP A 40 -20.37 -18.50 4.81
CA ASP A 40 -21.56 -19.08 5.45
C ASP A 40 -22.58 -17.99 5.87
N ASP A 41 -22.13 -16.75 6.02
CA ASP A 41 -22.95 -15.60 6.42
C ASP A 41 -23.14 -14.64 5.23
N ALA A 42 -24.35 -14.64 4.68
CA ALA A 42 -24.72 -13.78 3.55
C ALA A 42 -24.61 -12.26 3.87
N GLY A 43 -24.69 -11.87 5.15
CA GLY A 43 -24.46 -10.50 5.60
C GLY A 43 -22.99 -10.10 5.48
N LYS A 44 -22.07 -10.98 5.91
CA LYS A 44 -20.62 -10.80 5.71
C LYS A 44 -20.26 -10.80 4.22
N ALA A 45 -20.84 -11.69 3.43
CA ALA A 45 -20.64 -11.71 1.98
C ALA A 45 -21.07 -10.37 1.33
N GLN A 46 -22.24 -9.85 1.70
CA GLN A 46 -22.74 -8.58 1.21
C GLN A 46 -21.88 -7.38 1.64
N GLN A 47 -21.30 -7.42 2.85
CA GLN A 47 -20.33 -6.42 3.33
C GLN A 47 -19.03 -6.49 2.52
N HIS A 48 -18.48 -7.69 2.30
CA HIS A 48 -17.26 -7.89 1.52
C HIS A 48 -17.43 -7.45 0.06
N LEU A 49 -18.55 -7.84 -0.58
CA LEU A 49 -18.92 -7.38 -1.92
C LEU A 49 -18.95 -5.84 -1.99
N ALA A 50 -19.60 -5.19 -1.02
CA ALA A 50 -19.67 -3.73 -0.97
C ALA A 50 -18.30 -3.07 -0.72
N ALA A 51 -17.40 -3.71 0.03
CA ALA A 51 -16.03 -3.24 0.23
C ALA A 51 -15.21 -3.30 -1.06
N VAL A 52 -15.14 -4.47 -1.73
CA VAL A 52 -14.38 -4.61 -2.99
C VAL A 52 -14.96 -3.75 -4.12
N GLN A 53 -16.28 -3.56 -4.17
CA GLN A 53 -16.92 -2.63 -5.11
C GLN A 53 -16.57 -1.16 -4.85
N LYS A 54 -16.39 -0.73 -3.59
CA LYS A 54 -15.91 0.62 -3.25
C LYS A 54 -14.45 0.83 -3.65
N LEU A 55 -13.62 -0.21 -3.62
CA LEU A 55 -12.29 -0.25 -4.22
C LEU A 55 -12.35 -0.33 -5.77
N GLY A 56 -13.55 -0.25 -6.35
CA GLY A 56 -13.81 -0.27 -7.79
C GLY A 56 -13.51 -1.63 -8.45
N CYS A 57 -13.46 -2.72 -7.68
CA CYS A 57 -13.20 -4.05 -8.24
C CYS A 57 -14.35 -4.48 -9.16
N GLU A 58 -14.02 -5.26 -10.19
CA GLU A 58 -15.02 -6.07 -10.87
C GLU A 58 -15.46 -7.14 -9.89
N ALA A 59 -16.73 -7.14 -9.45
CA ALA A 59 -17.19 -8.05 -8.41
C ALA A 59 -18.66 -8.45 -8.61
N LYS A 60 -18.92 -9.75 -8.40
CA LYS A 60 -20.26 -10.35 -8.39
C LYS A 60 -20.43 -11.23 -7.14
N MET A 61 -21.67 -11.58 -6.85
CA MET A 61 -22.03 -12.50 -5.79
C MET A 61 -22.80 -13.68 -6.40
N ASP A 62 -22.55 -14.88 -5.91
CA ASP A 62 -23.18 -16.13 -6.34
C ASP A 62 -23.75 -16.86 -5.11
N ASN A 63 -24.94 -17.45 -5.24
CA ASN A 63 -25.66 -18.08 -4.13
C ASN A 63 -26.03 -19.51 -4.52
N HIS A 64 -25.45 -20.49 -3.83
CA HIS A 64 -25.72 -21.90 -4.06
C HIS A 64 -25.62 -22.70 -2.76
N ASP A 65 -26.36 -23.81 -2.68
CA ASP A 65 -26.31 -24.81 -1.61
C ASP A 65 -26.21 -24.27 -0.16
N GLY A 66 -26.93 -23.17 0.11
CA GLY A 66 -27.06 -22.56 1.43
C GLY A 66 -26.00 -21.51 1.79
N HIS A 67 -25.01 -21.28 0.94
CA HIS A 67 -23.90 -20.34 1.16
C HIS A 67 -23.80 -19.27 0.07
N THR A 68 -22.96 -18.26 0.32
CA THR A 68 -22.76 -17.12 -0.59
C THR A 68 -21.29 -16.94 -0.91
N ASP A 69 -20.97 -16.91 -2.20
CA ASP A 69 -19.62 -16.65 -2.69
C ASP A 69 -19.52 -15.24 -3.30
N VAL A 70 -18.43 -14.54 -3.00
CA VAL A 70 -18.07 -13.27 -3.64
C VAL A 70 -16.92 -13.52 -4.60
N VAL A 71 -17.15 -13.24 -5.89
CA VAL A 71 -16.16 -13.44 -6.96
C VAL A 71 -15.72 -12.09 -7.50
N TYR A 72 -14.43 -11.76 -7.37
CA TYR A 72 -13.90 -10.42 -7.63
C TYR A 72 -12.49 -10.39 -8.21
N ARG A 73 -12.13 -9.26 -8.82
CA ARG A 73 -10.76 -8.92 -9.24
C ARG A 73 -10.55 -7.41 -9.38
N SER A 74 -9.29 -6.98 -9.36
CA SER A 74 -8.86 -5.66 -9.83
C SER A 74 -7.70 -5.83 -10.81
N PRO A 75 -7.97 -5.95 -12.13
CA PRO A 75 -6.97 -6.34 -13.13
C PRO A 75 -5.88 -5.29 -13.41
N LYS A 76 -5.91 -4.19 -12.66
CA LYS A 76 -5.03 -3.04 -12.75
C LYS A 76 -4.72 -2.51 -11.37
N TRP A 77 -3.49 -2.02 -11.20
CA TRP A 77 -3.09 -1.30 -9.99
C TRP A 77 -3.97 -0.08 -9.77
N LYS A 78 -4.41 0.06 -8.52
CA LYS A 78 -5.09 1.22 -7.98
C LYS A 78 -4.40 1.61 -6.69
N SER A 79 -4.62 2.84 -6.26
CA SER A 79 -4.10 3.39 -5.01
C SER A 79 -5.25 3.96 -4.19
N MET A 80 -5.08 3.95 -2.88
CA MET A 80 -5.92 4.72 -1.97
C MET A 80 -5.03 5.53 -1.02
N GLU A 81 -5.43 6.78 -0.81
CA GLU A 81 -4.84 7.68 0.18
C GLU A 81 -5.44 7.36 1.56
N VAL A 82 -4.59 7.29 2.58
CA VAL A 82 -4.96 7.02 3.97
C VAL A 82 -4.29 8.04 4.90
N ALA A 83 -4.91 8.28 6.06
CA ALA A 83 -4.55 9.41 6.92
C ALA A 83 -3.20 9.26 7.65
N ASP A 84 -2.74 8.03 7.86
CA ASP A 84 -1.49 7.70 8.53
C ASP A 84 -1.03 6.26 8.21
N ASP A 85 0.23 5.99 8.53
CA ASP A 85 0.95 4.71 8.40
C ASP A 85 0.22 3.54 9.10
N LYS A 86 -0.34 3.77 10.30
CA LYS A 86 -1.12 2.74 11.01
C LYS A 86 -2.35 2.32 10.21
N LEU A 87 -3.07 3.28 9.63
CA LEU A 87 -4.22 2.98 8.77
C LEU A 87 -3.76 2.33 7.44
N ALA A 88 -2.58 2.67 6.93
CA ALA A 88 -2.00 2.02 5.76
C ALA A 88 -1.74 0.53 6.02
N HIS A 89 -1.08 0.17 7.12
CA HIS A 89 -0.92 -1.22 7.56
C HIS A 89 -2.26 -1.96 7.67
N GLN A 90 -3.26 -1.35 8.33
CA GLN A 90 -4.60 -1.96 8.47
C GLN A 90 -5.29 -2.24 7.12
N TRP A 91 -5.12 -1.36 6.13
CA TRP A 91 -5.62 -1.60 4.78
C TRP A 91 -4.80 -2.65 4.05
N GLU A 92 -3.48 -2.63 4.21
CA GLU A 92 -2.58 -3.58 3.58
C GLU A 92 -2.86 -5.01 4.05
N ASP A 93 -2.99 -5.23 5.36
CA ASP A 93 -3.31 -6.53 5.95
C ASP A 93 -4.66 -7.05 5.42
N TRP A 94 -5.70 -6.22 5.46
CA TRP A 94 -7.02 -6.59 4.93
C TRP A 94 -6.99 -6.91 3.43
N LEU A 95 -6.20 -6.17 2.65
CA LEU A 95 -6.01 -6.41 1.22
C LEU A 95 -5.25 -7.73 0.98
N LYS A 96 -4.21 -8.03 1.75
CA LYS A 96 -3.46 -9.30 1.72
C LYS A 96 -4.37 -10.49 2.07
N GLU A 97 -5.18 -10.39 3.13
CA GLU A 97 -6.20 -11.40 3.50
C GLU A 97 -7.25 -11.59 2.40
N ALA A 98 -7.71 -10.49 1.79
CA ALA A 98 -8.56 -10.51 0.60
C ALA A 98 -7.82 -10.97 -0.67
N GLY A 99 -6.54 -11.34 -0.58
CA GLY A 99 -5.74 -11.95 -1.65
C GLY A 99 -5.32 -10.98 -2.75
N PHE A 100 -5.28 -9.68 -2.48
CA PHE A 100 -4.66 -8.69 -3.36
C PHE A 100 -3.13 -8.72 -3.23
N GLU A 101 -2.44 -8.42 -4.32
CA GLU A 101 -1.05 -7.95 -4.27
C GLU A 101 -1.07 -6.49 -3.80
N THR A 102 -0.20 -6.13 -2.85
CA THR A 102 -0.13 -4.78 -2.27
C THR A 102 1.23 -4.12 -2.50
N LEU A 103 1.26 -2.79 -2.40
CA LEU A 103 2.46 -1.97 -2.28
C LEU A 103 2.19 -0.87 -1.26
N HIS A 104 2.98 -0.86 -0.19
CA HIS A 104 3.05 0.23 0.76
C HIS A 104 4.52 0.46 1.13
N GLY A 105 5.05 1.65 0.82
CA GLY A 105 6.48 1.94 0.95
C GLY A 105 6.84 2.48 2.33
N HIS A 106 7.33 1.63 3.23
CA HIS A 106 7.73 2.04 4.58
C HIS A 106 8.99 2.90 4.56
N ALA A 107 9.09 3.87 5.47
CA ALA A 107 10.33 4.64 5.63
C ALA A 107 11.46 3.76 6.21
N ALA A 108 12.70 3.98 5.77
CA ALA A 108 13.85 3.15 6.17
C ALA A 108 14.26 3.27 7.65
N ASP A 109 13.57 4.09 8.46
CA ASP A 109 13.78 4.29 9.89
C ASP A 109 12.69 3.69 10.80
N HIS A 110 11.79 2.86 10.25
CA HIS A 110 10.96 1.92 11.03
C HIS A 110 11.83 0.77 11.57
N ASN A 111 12.78 1.11 12.43
CA ASN A 111 13.62 0.19 13.15
C ASN A 111 12.76 -0.52 14.22
N GLY A 112 12.46 -1.79 14.00
CA GLY A 112 11.37 -2.55 14.62
C GLY A 112 11.02 -2.23 16.08
N HIS A 113 9.78 -1.76 16.25
CA HIS A 113 8.99 -1.69 17.48
C HIS A 113 7.53 -1.84 17.01
N ASP A 114 6.74 -2.85 17.41
CA ASP A 114 6.85 -3.70 18.60
C ASP A 114 6.54 -5.19 18.33
N GLU A 115 7.49 -6.09 18.62
CA GLU A 115 7.13 -7.43 19.13
C GLU A 115 6.64 -7.28 20.60
N ALA A 116 5.50 -6.63 20.79
CA ALA A 116 4.82 -6.55 22.07
C ALA A 116 3.76 -7.65 22.20
N GLY A 117 4.23 -8.89 22.30
CA GLY A 117 3.53 -10.00 22.93
C GLY A 117 2.11 -10.30 22.43
N HIS A 118 1.99 -11.23 21.48
CA HIS A 118 0.92 -12.22 21.58
C HIS A 118 1.21 -13.08 22.83
N GLU A 119 0.75 -12.62 23.99
CA GLU A 119 0.67 -13.46 25.19
C GLU A 119 -0.12 -14.72 24.84
N GLY A 120 0.52 -15.88 24.99
CA GLY A 120 -0.11 -17.16 24.71
C GLY A 120 -1.35 -17.32 25.58
N HIS A 121 -2.52 -17.32 24.94
CA HIS A 121 -3.75 -17.71 25.62
C HIS A 121 -3.70 -19.23 25.82
N ASP A 122 -3.25 -19.64 27.00
CA ASP A 122 -3.29 -21.02 27.48
C ASP A 122 -4.76 -21.50 27.56
N HIS A 123 -5.28 -22.00 26.44
CA HIS A 123 -6.49 -22.80 26.44
C HIS A 123 -6.11 -24.26 26.69
N ALA A 124 -6.18 -24.63 27.97
CA ALA A 124 -6.03 -25.99 28.44
C ALA A 124 -6.99 -26.95 27.71
N GLU A 125 -6.49 -28.16 27.47
CA GLU A 125 -7.18 -29.40 27.07
C GLU A 125 -8.68 -29.30 26.77
N HIS A 126 -9.04 -29.41 25.49
CA HIS A 126 -10.30 -30.04 25.10
C HIS A 126 -10.08 -31.04 23.98
N ASP A 127 -10.00 -32.30 24.38
CA ASP A 127 -9.84 -33.47 23.52
C ASP A 127 -11.15 -33.72 22.76
N HIS A 128 -11.24 -33.31 21.50
CA HIS A 128 -12.34 -33.67 20.60
C HIS A 128 -11.80 -34.16 19.26
N ALA A 129 -12.10 -35.43 18.97
CA ALA A 129 -11.64 -36.12 17.79
C ALA A 129 -12.43 -35.72 16.53
N ALA A 130 -11.68 -35.61 15.42
CA ALA A 130 -12.13 -35.71 14.04
C ALA A 130 -13.33 -34.86 13.60
N ASP A 131 -13.05 -33.83 12.79
CA ASP A 131 -13.67 -33.80 11.46
C ASP A 131 -12.69 -33.27 10.41
N ASP A 132 -12.83 -33.77 9.18
CA ASP A 132 -11.83 -33.67 8.12
C ASP A 132 -12.12 -32.47 7.19
N HIS A 133 -11.67 -31.28 7.60
CA HIS A 133 -11.78 -30.06 6.80
C HIS A 133 -10.40 -29.60 6.31
N ASP A 134 -10.10 -29.99 5.07
CA ASP A 134 -8.94 -29.61 4.29
C ASP A 134 -9.00 -28.11 3.90
N HIS A 135 -8.86 -27.24 4.91
CA HIS A 135 -8.55 -25.85 4.68
C HIS A 135 -7.11 -25.77 4.16
N ALA A 136 -6.99 -25.69 2.83
CA ALA A 136 -5.80 -25.21 2.12
C ALA A 136 -5.57 -23.70 2.42
N GLY A 137 -5.42 -23.37 3.70
CA GLY A 137 -4.92 -22.09 4.14
C GLY A 137 -3.50 -21.93 3.62
N HIS A 138 -3.22 -20.77 3.01
CA HIS A 138 -1.85 -20.36 2.75
C HIS A 138 -1.18 -20.02 4.09
N SER A 139 -0.83 -21.06 4.83
CA SER A 139 0.15 -20.99 5.90
C SER A 139 1.44 -20.49 5.28
N HIS A 140 1.90 -19.33 5.72
CA HIS A 140 3.21 -18.81 5.38
C HIS A 140 4.26 -19.73 6.04
N ALA A 141 4.62 -20.81 5.35
CA ALA A 141 5.82 -21.55 5.67
C ALA A 141 7.00 -20.55 5.70
N PRO A 142 7.92 -20.63 6.68
CA PRO A 142 8.94 -19.60 6.90
C PRO A 142 10.07 -19.65 5.86
N GLY A 143 9.75 -19.30 4.62
CA GLY A 143 10.63 -18.45 3.83
C GLY A 143 10.56 -17.05 4.43
N LYS A 144 11.71 -16.43 4.68
CA LYS A 144 11.74 -15.07 5.24
C LYS A 144 11.02 -14.12 4.28
N ALA A 145 10.31 -13.14 4.84
CA ALA A 145 10.01 -11.93 4.09
C ALA A 145 11.34 -11.31 3.65
N GLU A 146 11.46 -10.99 2.36
CA GLU A 146 12.65 -10.34 1.81
C GLU A 146 12.34 -8.85 1.66
N GLU A 147 13.34 -8.00 1.88
CA GLU A 147 13.18 -6.56 1.79
C GLU A 147 13.85 -6.00 0.54
N VAL A 148 13.08 -5.23 -0.23
CA VAL A 148 13.62 -4.44 -1.35
C VAL A 148 13.58 -2.97 -0.98
N ALA A 149 14.73 -2.43 -0.58
CA ALA A 149 14.88 -1.01 -0.29
C ALA A 149 15.23 -0.23 -1.56
N TYR A 150 14.58 0.92 -1.76
CA TYR A 150 14.71 1.72 -2.98
C TYR A 150 14.70 3.23 -2.72
N ARG A 151 15.24 3.98 -3.68
CA ARG A 151 15.23 5.45 -3.69
C ARG A 151 15.32 5.97 -5.12
N VAL A 152 14.81 7.17 -5.37
CA VAL A 152 15.11 7.93 -6.59
C VAL A 152 15.15 9.41 -6.21
N ALA A 153 16.35 9.90 -5.89
CA ALA A 153 16.54 11.19 -5.22
C ALA A 153 16.14 12.40 -6.08
N GLU A 154 16.52 12.35 -7.36
CA GLU A 154 16.20 13.37 -8.36
C GLU A 154 14.91 13.05 -9.10
N TRP A 155 14.23 14.08 -9.61
CA TRP A 155 13.05 13.89 -10.45
C TRP A 155 13.38 13.10 -11.72
N LYS A 156 12.63 12.02 -11.95
CA LYS A 156 12.60 11.30 -13.22
C LYS A 156 11.27 11.51 -13.93
N SER A 157 11.34 11.60 -15.26
CA SER A 157 10.19 11.78 -16.14
C SER A 157 9.98 10.50 -16.94
N LEU A 158 8.75 9.98 -16.95
CA LEU A 158 8.32 8.91 -17.84
C LEU A 158 7.23 9.43 -18.76
N HIS A 159 7.56 9.44 -20.04
CA HIS A 159 6.68 9.80 -21.13
C HIS A 159 5.76 8.62 -21.47
N LEU A 160 4.44 8.83 -21.39
CA LEU A 160 3.44 7.79 -21.57
C LEU A 160 2.27 8.29 -22.43
N GLU A 161 2.14 7.74 -23.63
CA GLU A 161 1.07 8.08 -24.57
C GLU A 161 -0.30 7.49 -24.18
N ASN A 162 -0.32 6.47 -23.30
CA ASN A 162 -1.53 5.74 -22.92
C ASN A 162 -2.03 6.14 -21.52
N PRO A 163 -3.18 6.83 -21.38
CA PRO A 163 -3.73 7.25 -20.09
C PRO A 163 -3.96 6.11 -19.09
N ALA A 164 -4.27 4.89 -19.55
CA ALA A 164 -4.45 3.74 -18.67
C ALA A 164 -3.11 3.28 -18.06
N GLN A 165 -2.01 3.38 -18.80
CA GLN A 165 -0.67 3.10 -18.28
C GLN A 165 -0.19 4.20 -17.33
N VAL A 166 -0.54 5.46 -17.60
CA VAL A 166 -0.30 6.59 -16.67
C VAL A 166 -1.01 6.33 -15.34
N ALA A 167 -2.28 5.95 -15.35
CA ALA A 167 -3.05 5.67 -14.13
C ALA A 167 -2.47 4.48 -13.34
N GLU A 168 -2.17 3.37 -14.01
CA GLU A 168 -1.59 2.17 -13.39
C GLU A 168 -0.22 2.46 -12.76
N LEU A 169 0.67 3.18 -13.46
CA LEU A 169 1.99 3.55 -12.94
C LEU A 169 1.89 4.61 -11.83
N THR A 170 0.95 5.55 -11.92
CA THR A 170 0.67 6.54 -10.86
C THR A 170 0.28 5.81 -9.57
N ALA A 171 -0.63 4.84 -9.65
CA ALA A 171 -1.03 4.03 -8.51
C ALA A 171 0.15 3.27 -7.88
N MET A 172 0.96 2.57 -8.69
CA MET A 172 2.15 1.87 -8.20
C MET A 172 3.14 2.80 -7.51
N LEU A 173 3.45 3.96 -8.12
CA LEU A 173 4.40 4.92 -7.56
C LEU A 173 3.87 5.61 -6.29
N GLN A 174 2.54 5.82 -6.19
CA GLN A 174 1.90 6.26 -4.94
C GLN A 174 2.08 5.21 -3.83
N GLY A 175 1.78 3.94 -4.09
CA GLY A 175 2.00 2.85 -3.11
C GLY A 175 3.46 2.74 -2.68
N LEU A 176 4.41 2.97 -3.60
CA LEU A 176 5.84 3.06 -3.30
C LEU A 176 6.24 4.37 -2.56
N GLY A 177 5.29 5.22 -2.18
CA GLY A 177 5.53 6.47 -1.44
C GLY A 177 6.30 7.54 -2.21
N CYS A 178 6.20 7.56 -3.54
CA CYS A 178 6.86 8.56 -4.38
C CYS A 178 6.08 9.89 -4.40
N GLU A 179 6.80 11.01 -4.39
CA GLU A 179 6.24 12.30 -4.80
C GLU A 179 5.97 12.29 -6.31
N LEU A 180 4.74 12.66 -6.72
CA LEU A 180 4.32 12.66 -8.12
C LEU A 180 3.90 14.04 -8.64
N LYS A 181 4.19 14.31 -9.92
CA LYS A 181 3.74 15.49 -10.67
C LYS A 181 3.49 15.13 -12.13
N THR A 182 2.33 15.49 -12.65
CA THR A 182 2.01 15.32 -14.08
C THR A 182 2.30 16.61 -14.83
N THR A 183 2.99 16.54 -15.97
CA THR A 183 3.23 17.69 -16.85
C THR A 183 2.66 17.42 -18.24
N GLU A 184 1.60 18.15 -18.59
CA GLU A 184 1.00 18.09 -19.92
C GLU A 184 1.81 18.90 -20.93
N HIS A 185 2.09 18.31 -22.10
CA HIS A 185 2.67 19.02 -23.24
C HIS A 185 2.32 18.31 -24.55
N ALA A 186 2.21 19.06 -25.64
CA ALA A 186 1.99 18.54 -26.99
C ALA A 186 0.83 17.52 -27.19
N GLY A 187 -0.15 17.49 -26.28
CA GLY A 187 -1.34 16.61 -26.35
C GLY A 187 -1.25 15.32 -25.51
N HIS A 188 -0.17 15.12 -24.76
CA HIS A 188 0.05 13.99 -23.85
C HIS A 188 0.60 14.47 -22.50
N ALA A 189 0.85 13.54 -21.58
CA ALA A 189 1.30 13.83 -20.22
C ALA A 189 2.54 13.03 -19.84
N ASP A 190 3.54 13.71 -19.28
CA ASP A 190 4.69 13.06 -18.63
C ASP A 190 4.39 12.88 -17.14
N LEU A 191 4.57 11.65 -16.65
CA LEU A 191 4.56 11.36 -15.22
C LEU A 191 5.97 11.61 -14.66
N ASN A 192 6.09 12.61 -13.81
CA ASN A 192 7.31 12.94 -13.11
C ASN A 192 7.23 12.42 -11.67
N PHE A 193 8.27 11.73 -11.21
CA PHE A 193 8.30 11.12 -9.89
C PHE A 193 9.67 11.26 -9.23
N ARG A 194 9.67 11.26 -7.90
CA ARG A 194 10.87 11.01 -7.08
C ARG A 194 10.52 10.36 -5.75
N CYS A 195 11.47 9.71 -5.12
CA CYS A 195 11.40 9.22 -3.74
C CYS A 195 12.73 9.61 -3.09
N PRO A 196 12.82 10.77 -2.42
CA PRO A 196 14.10 11.34 -1.97
C PRO A 196 14.67 10.67 -0.71
N GLN A 197 13.82 10.04 0.09
CA GLN A 197 14.25 9.17 1.18
C GLN A 197 14.29 7.71 0.71
N TRP A 198 15.11 6.89 1.37
CA TRP A 198 15.03 5.44 1.20
C TRP A 198 13.70 4.96 1.78
N LYS A 199 12.94 4.21 0.99
CA LYS A 199 11.78 3.42 1.42
C LYS A 199 12.08 1.95 1.17
N HIS A 200 11.28 1.04 1.74
CA HIS A 200 11.33 -0.39 1.45
C HIS A 200 9.93 -0.98 1.28
N ILE A 201 9.87 -2.14 0.63
CA ILE A 201 8.70 -3.03 0.62
C ILE A 201 9.14 -4.41 1.12
N GLU A 202 8.30 -5.02 1.94
CA GLU A 202 8.40 -6.44 2.29
C GLU A 202 7.73 -7.29 1.20
N VAL A 203 8.35 -8.40 0.83
CA VAL A 203 7.78 -9.32 -0.16
C VAL A 203 7.97 -10.79 0.23
N GLY A 204 6.97 -11.62 -0.08
CA GLY A 204 6.88 -12.99 0.42
C GLY A 204 7.86 -14.02 -0.17
N SER A 205 8.77 -13.63 -1.08
CA SER A 205 9.84 -14.52 -1.57
C SER A 205 10.97 -13.78 -2.28
N HIS A 206 12.14 -14.43 -2.34
CA HIS A 206 13.32 -13.96 -3.06
C HIS A 206 13.09 -13.78 -4.58
N ASP A 207 12.24 -14.60 -5.19
CA ASP A 207 11.88 -14.45 -6.61
C ASP A 207 11.07 -13.17 -6.85
N VAL A 208 10.13 -12.85 -5.94
CA VAL A 208 9.35 -11.62 -5.98
C VAL A 208 10.25 -10.41 -5.69
N ALA A 209 11.16 -10.50 -4.73
CA ALA A 209 12.16 -9.47 -4.46
C ALA A 209 13.05 -9.20 -5.68
N SER A 210 13.54 -10.27 -6.31
CA SER A 210 14.32 -10.22 -7.56
C SER A 210 13.54 -9.65 -8.76
N MET A 211 12.21 -9.79 -8.80
CA MET A 211 11.35 -9.15 -9.80
C MET A 211 11.23 -7.65 -9.54
N TRP A 212 10.98 -7.25 -8.29
CA TRP A 212 10.90 -5.84 -7.88
C TRP A 212 12.22 -5.11 -8.08
N GLU A 213 13.34 -5.69 -7.68
CA GLU A 213 14.67 -5.12 -7.90
C GLU A 213 14.88 -4.77 -9.38
N LYS A 214 14.64 -5.73 -10.30
CA LYS A 214 14.81 -5.53 -11.74
C LYS A 214 13.86 -4.47 -12.29
N TRP A 215 12.61 -4.42 -11.82
CA TRP A 215 11.64 -3.42 -12.24
C TRP A 215 12.04 -2.02 -11.76
N LEU A 216 12.40 -1.88 -10.48
CA LEU A 216 12.85 -0.62 -9.87
C LEU A 216 14.11 -0.08 -10.56
N GLN A 217 15.13 -0.91 -10.75
CA GLN A 217 16.36 -0.54 -11.48
C GLN A 217 16.06 -0.08 -12.91
N LYS A 218 15.20 -0.80 -13.64
CA LYS A 218 14.79 -0.45 -15.02
C LYS A 218 14.00 0.87 -15.08
N THR A 219 13.13 1.10 -14.10
CA THR A 219 12.36 2.35 -13.93
C THR A 219 13.24 3.50 -13.45
N GLY A 220 14.45 3.20 -12.96
CA GLY A 220 15.51 4.16 -12.70
C GLY A 220 15.75 4.48 -11.23
N PHE A 221 15.27 3.63 -10.31
CA PHE A 221 15.57 3.72 -8.89
C PHE A 221 16.99 3.21 -8.58
N GLU A 222 17.59 3.77 -7.54
CA GLU A 222 18.63 3.11 -6.75
C GLU A 222 17.96 2.01 -5.92
N VAL A 223 18.57 0.82 -5.83
CA VAL A 223 17.98 -0.33 -5.13
C VAL A 223 19.04 -1.03 -4.27
N LYS A 224 18.60 -1.56 -3.12
CA LYS A 224 19.33 -2.50 -2.27
C LYS A 224 18.40 -3.67 -1.95
N HIS A 225 18.86 -4.88 -2.23
CA HIS A 225 18.19 -6.12 -1.87
C HIS A 225 18.80 -6.62 -0.55
N MET A 226 17.98 -6.94 0.45
CA MET A 226 18.43 -7.43 1.76
C MET A 226 17.86 -8.84 2.04
N HIS A 227 18.69 -9.74 2.56
CA HIS A 227 18.45 -11.18 2.79
C HIS A 227 18.66 -11.56 4.28
#